data_AF-A0A1V1NYF8-F1
#
_entry.id   AF-A0A1V1NYF8-F1
#
_cell.length_a   1.000
_cell.length_b   1.000
_cell.length_c   1.000
_cell.angle_alpha   90.00
_cell.angle_beta   90.00
_cell.angle_gamma   90.00
#
_symmetry.space_group_name_H-M   'P 1'
#
loop_
_entity.id
_entity.type
_entity.pdbx_description
1 polymer ?
#
loop_
_entity_poly.entity_id
_entity_poly.type
_entity_poly.pdbx_seq_one_letter_code
_entity_poly.pdbx_strand_id
1 'polypeptide(L)'
;MNDELIKKLKHIRLMNLLTNWNKYIELARNNNFSHTRLLTHVIDEEYQIKKENSRKRRLSRAKIPENLVMETFPFSQQPKLNKKKILSIYDSFDYISKKQNIIWIGPTGTGKTG
;
A
#
# COMPACT_ATOMS: atom_id res chain seq x y z
N MET A 1 28.80 -9.75 9.34
CA MET A 1 28.13 -10.47 8.23
C MET A 1 29.18 -10.75 7.16
N ASN A 2 29.19 -11.92 6.51
CA ASN A 2 30.20 -12.26 5.49
C ASN A 2 29.90 -11.53 4.15
N ASP A 3 30.94 -11.10 3.44
CA ASP A 3 30.84 -10.43 2.12
C ASP A 3 30.17 -11.30 1.06
N GLU A 4 30.38 -12.63 1.12
CA GLU A 4 29.71 -13.57 0.22
C GLU A 4 28.20 -13.59 0.44
N LEU A 5 27.77 -13.51 1.71
CA LEU A 5 26.35 -13.47 2.07
C LEU A 5 25.71 -12.15 1.63
N ILE A 6 26.41 -11.02 1.78
CA ILE A 6 25.98 -9.71 1.26
C ILE A 6 25.71 -9.80 -0.26
N LYS A 7 26.64 -10.39 -1.03
CA LYS A 7 26.47 -10.56 -2.49
C LYS A 7 25.25 -11.42 -2.81
N LYS A 8 25.08 -12.55 -2.12
CA LYS A 8 23.93 -13.45 -2.28
C LYS A 8 22.61 -12.71 -2.00
N LEU A 9 22.50 -12.02 -0.87
CA LEU A 9 21.31 -11.26 -0.48
C LEU A 9 20.94 -10.16 -1.49
N LYS A 10 21.95 -9.43 -2.02
CA LYS A 10 21.73 -8.45 -3.09
C LYS A 10 21.19 -9.10 -4.36
N HIS A 11 21.75 -10.24 -4.77
CA HIS A 11 21.33 -10.96 -5.97
C HIS A 11 19.86 -11.41 -5.90
N ILE A 12 19.43 -12.00 -4.78
CA ILE A 12 18.03 -12.41 -4.55
C ILE A 12 17.11 -11.25 -4.13
N ARG A 13 17.65 -10.02 -4.08
CA ARG A 13 16.94 -8.79 -3.73
C ARG A 13 16.32 -8.83 -2.33
N LEU A 14 17.01 -9.37 -1.33
CA LEU A 14 16.63 -9.29 0.09
C LEU A 14 17.32 -8.07 0.74
N MET A 15 16.93 -6.88 0.31
CA MET A 15 17.64 -5.65 0.70
C MET A 15 17.27 -5.22 2.12
N ASN A 16 16.02 -5.44 2.54
CA ASN A 16 15.59 -5.10 3.89
C ASN A 16 16.28 -5.99 4.93
N LEU A 17 16.40 -7.29 4.65
CA LEU A 17 17.20 -8.19 5.48
C LEU A 17 18.66 -7.75 5.59
N LEU A 18 19.27 -7.32 4.48
CA LEU A 18 20.65 -6.84 4.48
C LEU A 18 20.82 -5.59 5.36
N THR A 19 19.90 -4.63 5.27
CA THR A 19 19.94 -3.39 6.05
C THR A 19 19.66 -3.64 7.53
N ASN A 20 18.72 -4.53 7.86
CA ASN A 20 18.24 -4.75 9.22
C ASN A 20 18.78 -6.04 9.86
N TRP A 21 19.88 -6.59 9.33
CA TRP A 21 20.44 -7.87 9.76
C TRP A 21 20.64 -7.97 11.28
N ASN A 22 21.31 -6.97 11.88
CA ASN A 22 21.59 -6.97 13.32
C ASN A 22 20.30 -6.89 14.15
N LYS A 23 19.33 -6.08 13.69
CA LYS A 23 18.02 -5.94 14.33
C LYS A 23 17.26 -7.27 14.38
N TYR A 24 17.30 -8.05 13.30
CA TYR A 24 16.68 -9.38 13.27
C TYR A 24 17.37 -10.38 14.21
N ILE A 25 18.71 -10.31 14.34
CA ILE A 25 19.45 -11.14 15.30
C ILE A 25 19.11 -10.77 16.73
N GLU A 26 19.04 -9.48 17.06
CA GLU A 26 18.63 -9.02 18.40
C GLU A 26 17.19 -9.41 18.72
N LEU A 27 16.27 -9.25 17.76
CA LEU A 27 14.89 -9.71 17.89
C LEU A 27 14.81 -11.21 18.16
N ALA A 28 15.64 -12.01 17.48
CA ALA A 28 15.69 -13.46 17.68
C ALA A 28 16.17 -13.83 19.08
N ARG A 29 17.22 -13.15 19.57
CA ARG A 29 17.81 -13.36 20.90
C ARG A 29 16.85 -12.95 22.03
N ASN A 30 16.20 -11.79 21.90
CA ASN A 30 15.39 -11.22 22.97
C ASN A 30 14.02 -11.89 23.11
N ASN A 31 13.45 -12.40 22.01
CA ASN A 31 12.09 -12.91 21.99
C ASN A 31 12.00 -14.46 21.88
N ASN A 32 13.10 -15.19 22.12
CA ASN A 32 13.15 -16.66 22.01
C ASN A 32 12.50 -17.19 20.72
N PHE A 33 12.78 -16.56 19.57
CA PHE A 33 12.20 -17.00 18.31
C PHE A 33 12.72 -18.40 17.95
N SER A 34 11.80 -19.30 17.58
CA SER A 34 12.22 -20.49 16.84
C SER A 34 12.85 -20.06 15.51
N HIS A 35 13.81 -20.84 15.01
CA HIS A 35 14.44 -20.60 13.70
C HIS A 35 13.40 -20.42 12.59
N THR A 36 12.32 -21.21 12.63
CA THR A 36 11.20 -21.11 11.69
C THR A 36 10.49 -19.76 11.78
N ARG A 37 10.14 -19.30 13.00
CA ARG A 37 9.45 -18.03 13.20
C ARG A 37 10.29 -16.84 12.76
N LEU A 38 11.61 -16.89 12.96
CA LEU A 38 12.51 -15.83 12.55
C LEU A 38 12.54 -15.72 11.02
N LEU A 39 12.70 -16.85 10.33
CA LEU A 39 12.71 -16.89 8.88
C LEU A 39 11.37 -16.41 8.30
N THR A 40 10.24 -16.87 8.85
CA THR A 40 8.91 -16.39 8.43
C THR A 40 8.80 -14.87 8.59
N HIS A 41 9.18 -14.32 9.74
CA HIS A 41 9.10 -12.88 9.99
C HIS A 41 9.96 -12.07 9.03
N VAL A 42 11.19 -12.51 8.77
CA VAL A 42 12.10 -11.85 7.81
C VAL A 42 11.52 -11.84 6.40
N ILE A 43 10.94 -12.98 5.96
CA ILE A 43 10.35 -13.09 4.63
C ILE A 43 9.07 -12.25 4.52
N ASP A 44 8.24 -12.23 5.56
CA ASP A 44 7.02 -11.42 5.60
C ASP A 44 7.33 -9.92 5.49
N GLU A 45 8.30 -9.43 6.26
CA GLU A 45 8.74 -8.03 6.20
C GLU A 45 9.24 -7.64 4.81
N GLU A 46 10.11 -8.46 4.21
CA GLU A 46 10.58 -8.22 2.85
C GLU A 46 9.45 -8.28 1.82
N TYR A 47 8.52 -9.22 1.97
CA TYR A 47 7.34 -9.35 1.10
C TYR A 47 6.47 -8.09 1.15
N GLN A 48 6.17 -7.57 2.35
CA GLN A 48 5.37 -6.35 2.51
C GLN A 48 6.05 -5.14 1.89
N ILE A 49 7.36 -4.97 2.10
CA ILE A 49 8.13 -3.86 1.51
C ILE A 49 8.14 -3.95 -0.01
N LYS A 50 8.35 -5.15 -0.58
CA LYS A 50 8.31 -5.36 -2.04
C LYS A 50 6.93 -5.09 -2.62
N LYS A 51 5.86 -5.53 -1.94
CA LYS A 51 4.47 -5.27 -2.32
C LYS A 51 4.17 -3.77 -2.33
N GLU A 52 4.57 -3.05 -1.29
CA GLU A 52 4.38 -1.61 -1.18
C GLU A 52 5.19 -0.83 -2.22
N ASN A 53 6.45 -1.20 -2.44
CA ASN A 53 7.29 -0.60 -3.50
C ASN A 53 6.73 -0.87 -4.89
N SER A 54 6.12 -2.03 -5.13
CA SER A 54 5.40 -2.33 -6.37
C SER A 54 4.16 -1.44 -6.52
N ARG A 55 3.39 -1.23 -5.45
CA ARG A 55 2.23 -0.32 -5.42
C ARG A 55 2.65 1.12 -5.73
N LYS A 56 3.66 1.65 -5.04
CA LYS A 56 4.20 3.00 -5.25
C LYS A 56 4.72 3.19 -6.67
N ARG A 57 5.44 2.20 -7.23
CA ARG A 57 5.91 2.25 -8.62
C ARG A 57 4.78 2.27 -9.63
N ARG A 58 3.71 1.48 -9.42
CA ARG A 58 2.52 1.54 -10.29
C ARG A 58 1.87 2.92 -10.27
N LEU A 59 1.71 3.51 -9.09
CA LEU A 59 1.14 4.85 -8.94
C LEU A 59 2.00 5.93 -9.62
N SER A 60 3.31 5.93 -9.36
CA SER A 60 4.25 6.87 -10.01
C SER A 60 4.28 6.73 -11.54
N ARG A 61 4.19 5.51 -12.07
CA ARG A 61 4.14 5.26 -13.51
C ARG A 61 2.83 5.66 -14.17
N ALA A 62 1.74 5.70 -13.41
CA ALA A 62 0.43 6.08 -13.94
C ALA A 62 0.36 7.57 -14.33
N LYS A 63 1.35 8.40 -13.93
CA LYS A 63 1.43 9.84 -14.25
C LYS A 63 0.12 10.58 -13.95
N ILE A 64 -0.53 10.22 -12.84
CA ILE A 64 -1.76 10.87 -12.40
C ILE A 64 -1.38 12.29 -11.98
N PRO A 65 -2.00 13.35 -12.56
CA PRO A 65 -1.60 14.74 -12.31
C PRO A 65 -1.69 15.14 -10.84
N GLU A 66 -2.70 14.60 -10.14
CA GLU A 66 -2.92 14.79 -8.71
C GLU A 66 -3.20 13.44 -8.06
N ASN A 67 -2.75 13.24 -6.82
CA ASN A 67 -3.13 12.08 -6.05
C ASN A 67 -4.58 12.25 -5.59
N LEU A 68 -5.52 11.97 -6.48
CA LEU A 68 -6.96 11.97 -6.20
C LEU A 68 -7.28 10.80 -5.27
N VAL A 69 -7.11 11.03 -3.97
CA VAL A 69 -7.51 10.11 -2.90
C VAL A 69 -8.79 10.63 -2.26
N MET A 70 -9.54 9.73 -1.62
CA MET A 70 -10.84 10.08 -1.07
C MET A 70 -10.72 11.15 0.03
N GLU A 71 -9.61 11.16 0.75
CA GLU A 71 -9.26 12.12 1.79
C GLU A 71 -9.04 13.53 1.27
N THR A 72 -8.60 13.69 0.01
CA THR A 72 -8.40 15.00 -0.62
C THR A 72 -9.66 15.53 -1.29
N PHE A 73 -10.76 14.76 -1.31
CA PHE A 73 -11.99 15.18 -1.97
C PHE A 73 -12.61 16.40 -1.25
N PRO A 74 -12.87 17.52 -1.96
CA PRO A 74 -13.29 18.79 -1.35
C PRO A 74 -14.79 18.80 -1.03
N PHE A 75 -15.23 17.98 -0.06
CA PHE A 75 -16.64 17.90 0.35
C PHE A 75 -17.24 19.24 0.78
N SER A 76 -16.43 20.15 1.32
CA SER A 76 -16.86 21.51 1.69
C SER A 76 -17.30 22.34 0.48
N GLN A 77 -16.70 22.10 -0.69
CA GLN A 77 -17.06 22.77 -1.95
C GLN A 77 -18.28 22.11 -2.62
N GLN A 78 -18.72 20.94 -2.13
CA GLN A 78 -19.86 20.18 -2.63
C GLN A 78 -20.90 19.91 -1.51
N PRO A 79 -21.52 20.95 -0.92
CA PRO A 79 -22.37 20.81 0.27
C PRO A 79 -23.65 20.00 0.02
N LYS A 80 -24.11 19.93 -1.24
CA LYS A 80 -25.28 19.12 -1.63
C LYS A 80 -24.95 17.62 -1.76
N LEU A 81 -23.68 17.26 -1.72
CA LEU A 81 -23.22 15.90 -1.89
C LEU A 81 -23.28 15.14 -0.56
N ASN A 82 -23.97 14.00 -0.55
CA ASN A 82 -24.08 13.20 0.66
C ASN A 82 -22.75 12.46 0.94
N LYS A 83 -21.90 13.10 1.76
CA LYS A 83 -20.59 12.57 2.16
C LYS A 83 -20.66 11.14 2.71
N LYS A 84 -21.64 10.86 3.58
CA LYS A 84 -21.80 9.54 4.21
C LYS A 84 -22.06 8.44 3.16
N LYS A 85 -22.91 8.73 2.17
CA LYS A 85 -23.21 7.80 1.08
C LYS A 85 -21.97 7.52 0.22
N ILE A 86 -21.20 8.55 -0.12
CA ILE A 86 -19.98 8.35 -0.92
C ILE A 86 -18.95 7.51 -0.18
N LEU A 87 -18.68 7.83 1.09
CA LEU A 87 -17.74 7.06 1.90
C LEU A 87 -18.20 5.61 2.04
N SER A 88 -19.52 5.36 2.20
CA SER A 88 -20.02 3.98 2.24
C SER A 88 -19.75 3.18 0.95
N ILE A 89 -19.82 3.82 -0.22
CA ILE A 89 -19.52 3.16 -1.51
C ILE A 89 -18.02 2.93 -1.65
N TYR A 90 -17.21 3.89 -1.21
CA TYR A 90 -15.75 3.79 -1.21
C TYR A 90 -15.25 2.70 -0.27
N ASP A 91 -15.75 2.64 0.96
CA ASP A 91 -15.31 1.69 1.99
C ASP A 91 -15.78 0.26 1.70
N SER A 92 -16.99 0.10 1.14
CA SER A 92 -17.57 -1.22 0.88
C SER A 92 -16.92 -1.92 -0.32
N PHE A 93 -16.50 -1.14 -1.33
CA PHE A 93 -16.17 -1.63 -2.68
C PHE A 93 -17.21 -2.61 -3.26
N ASP A 94 -18.46 -2.57 -2.78
CA ASP A 94 -19.48 -3.58 -3.09
C ASP A 94 -19.98 -3.46 -4.53
N TYR A 95 -19.88 -2.27 -5.11
CA TYR A 95 -20.18 -2.04 -6.52
C TYR A 95 -19.25 -2.85 -7.45
N ILE A 96 -18.02 -3.15 -7.05
CA ILE A 96 -17.10 -3.98 -7.84
C ILE A 96 -17.57 -5.44 -7.84
N SER A 97 -17.82 -6.00 -6.64
CA SER A 97 -18.23 -7.39 -6.50
C SER A 97 -19.60 -7.67 -7.12
N LYS A 98 -20.52 -6.71 -6.98
CA LYS A 98 -21.88 -6.75 -7.56
C LYS A 98 -21.94 -6.33 -9.04
N LYS A 99 -20.81 -5.93 -9.64
CA LYS A 99 -20.74 -5.43 -11.03
C LYS A 99 -21.72 -4.28 -11.30
N GLN A 100 -21.83 -3.35 -10.37
CA GLN A 100 -22.73 -2.20 -10.45
C GLN A 100 -21.99 -0.97 -10.98
N ASN A 101 -22.67 -0.22 -11.85
CA ASN A 101 -22.16 1.03 -12.39
C ASN A 101 -22.49 2.19 -11.44
N ILE A 102 -21.50 3.05 -11.17
CA ILE A 102 -21.69 4.32 -10.46
C ILE A 102 -21.80 5.43 -11.50
N ILE A 103 -22.94 6.12 -11.52
CA ILE A 103 -23.23 7.19 -12.48
C ILE A 103 -23.34 8.52 -11.74
N TRP A 104 -22.53 9.50 -12.14
CA TRP A 104 -22.57 10.87 -11.63
C TRP A 104 -23.40 11.74 -12.57
N ILE A 105 -24.51 12.30 -12.08
CA ILE A 105 -25.44 13.10 -12.88
C ILE A 105 -25.48 14.53 -12.35
N GLY A 106 -25.36 15.52 -13.24
CA GLY A 106 -25.55 16.93 -12.92
C GLY A 106 -25.04 17.88 -14.02
N PRO A 107 -25.31 19.19 -13.90
CA PRO A 107 -24.85 20.22 -14.85
C PRO A 107 -23.32 20.29 -15.04
N THR A 108 -22.82 20.80 -16.15
CA THR A 108 -21.36 21.00 -16.36
C THR A 108 -20.77 21.90 -15.26
N GLY A 109 -19.51 21.65 -14.87
CA GLY A 109 -18.82 22.46 -13.85
C GLY A 109 -19.12 22.13 -12.38
N THR A 110 -19.90 21.08 -12.10
CA THR A 110 -20.28 20.71 -10.72
C THR A 110 -19.33 19.71 -10.03
N GLY A 111 -18.07 19.60 -10.46
CA GLY A 111 -17.11 18.67 -9.83
C GLY A 111 -17.42 17.18 -10.02
N LYS A 112 -17.90 16.78 -11.22
CA LYS A 112 -18.07 15.35 -11.56
C LYS A 112 -16.77 14.65 -11.95
N THR A 113 -15.79 15.42 -12.45
CA THR A 113 -14.52 14.92 -12.99
C THR A 113 -13.36 15.06 -11.99
N GLY A 114 -13.51 15.89 -10.97
CA GLY A 114 -12.47 16.24 -10.00
C GLY A 114 -13.03 16.43 -8.61
#